data_AF-A0A3B1IFF5-F1
#
_entry.id   AF-A0A3B1IFF5-F1
#
_cell.length_a   1.000
_cell.length_b   1.000
_cell.length_c   1.000
_cell.angle_alpha   90.00
_cell.angle_beta   90.00
_cell.angle_gamma   90.00
#
_symmetry.space_group_name_H-M   'P 1'
#
loop_
_entity.id
_entity.type
_entity.pdbx_description
1 polymer ?
#
loop_
_entity_poly.entity_id
_entity_poly.type
_entity_poly.pdbx_seq_one_letter_code
_entity_poly.pdbx_strand_id
1 'polypeptide(L)'
;KAALRSRSTSREIQPWSAAISRSFVILTKAVSLLSVFHEIRVISLKKAFTLTEIQRKTMSKISLSPVKGNSEVKTTKSGGVKRPKTSSANASDDGADTNDSPAILNELREIKDTLKILLESQQMFSDTVNAMDKRILTAEQRISDIEDREHKNTEALNELTKMATQLQLTNDKVEYLENYSRRQNVRITGVPEGAEGRRCEEFSRNLLLQLFGGEKVEARRPLEIERAHRIGQKGQRQNRPIIVRFLRYSDRQNILELSRTTTRKRYLKNPISIFPDFSPEEQRKRALFTPIRRLLKGRIDIRYGLLYPATLKITFQNHTYLFKRVEEAEAFVKVNFNTSTSSPPSLTIWKNFLMENILMERVSYSFNPKYKLYYGMWDKAAEYLNSIDL
;
A
#
# COMPACT_ATOMS: atom_id res chain seq x y z
N LYS A 1 -55.10 -20.61 53.35
CA LYS A 1 -56.07 -21.38 52.55
C LYS A 1 -56.64 -20.44 51.49
N ALA A 2 -56.06 -20.47 50.29
CA ALA A 2 -56.71 -20.86 49.01
C ALA A 2 -57.33 -19.63 48.31
N ALA A 3 -56.69 -19.06 47.28
CA ALA A 3 -56.75 -19.44 45.84
C ALA A 3 -58.16 -19.15 45.27
N LEU A 4 -58.36 -18.33 44.23
CA LEU A 4 -58.06 -18.45 42.79
C LEU A 4 -58.48 -17.09 42.13
N ARG A 5 -58.09 -16.60 40.94
CA ARG A 5 -57.14 -16.92 39.86
C ARG A 5 -57.16 -15.75 38.84
N SER A 6 -55.99 -15.47 38.24
CA SER A 6 -55.71 -15.30 36.79
C SER A 6 -54.58 -14.26 36.64
N ARG A 7 -53.55 -14.39 35.79
CA ARG A 7 -53.12 -15.43 34.84
C ARG A 7 -51.59 -15.27 34.71
N SER A 8 -50.92 -16.40 34.56
CA SER A 8 -49.48 -16.58 34.33
C SER A 8 -48.97 -15.94 33.04
N THR A 9 -47.71 -15.48 33.03
CA THR A 9 -46.75 -15.84 31.97
C THR A 9 -45.32 -15.61 32.49
N SER A 10 -44.69 -16.73 32.84
CA SER A 10 -43.25 -16.86 33.02
C SER A 10 -42.55 -16.37 31.75
N ARG A 11 -41.59 -15.45 31.86
CA ARG A 11 -40.66 -15.17 30.77
C ARG A 11 -39.75 -16.38 30.59
N GLU A 12 -40.10 -17.23 29.64
CA GLU A 12 -39.18 -18.20 29.04
C GLU A 12 -37.92 -17.46 28.58
N ILE A 13 -36.78 -17.85 29.13
CA ILE A 13 -35.48 -17.53 28.56
C ILE A 13 -35.42 -18.29 27.24
N GLN A 14 -35.52 -17.54 26.14
CA GLN A 14 -35.44 -18.07 24.77
C GLN A 14 -34.15 -18.88 24.58
N PRO A 15 -34.21 -20.11 24.01
CA PRO A 15 -33.08 -21.03 23.88
C PRO A 15 -31.95 -20.51 22.96
N TRP A 16 -32.17 -19.40 22.26
CA TRP A 16 -31.27 -18.83 21.26
C TRP A 16 -30.10 -18.07 21.90
N SER A 17 -30.28 -17.56 23.13
CA SER A 17 -29.21 -16.84 23.85
C SER A 17 -28.06 -17.77 24.28
N ALA A 18 -28.38 -19.01 24.65
CA ALA A 18 -27.39 -20.03 24.97
C ALA A 18 -26.70 -20.61 23.72
N ALA A 19 -27.43 -20.72 22.61
CA ALA A 19 -26.89 -21.19 21.33
C ALA A 19 -25.91 -20.19 20.71
N ILE A 20 -26.24 -18.89 20.71
CA ILE A 20 -25.35 -17.83 20.20
C ILE A 20 -24.08 -17.72 21.05
N SER A 21 -24.19 -17.88 22.37
CA SER A 21 -23.04 -17.86 23.28
C SER A 21 -22.11 -19.06 23.07
N ARG A 22 -22.67 -20.26 22.84
CA ARG A 22 -21.88 -21.46 22.51
C ARG A 22 -21.20 -21.34 21.15
N SER A 23 -21.90 -20.86 20.12
CA SER A 23 -21.35 -20.64 18.78
C SER A 23 -20.25 -19.58 18.77
N PHE A 24 -20.37 -18.53 19.58
CA PHE A 24 -19.34 -17.48 19.73
C PHE A 24 -18.08 -18.01 20.44
N VAL A 25 -18.23 -18.83 21.48
CA VAL A 25 -17.10 -19.50 22.16
C VAL A 25 -16.40 -20.50 21.25
N ILE A 26 -17.13 -21.16 20.35
CA ILE A 26 -16.56 -22.11 19.38
C ILE A 26 -15.81 -21.37 18.26
N LEU A 27 -16.37 -20.27 17.74
CA LEU A 27 -15.73 -19.41 16.74
C LEU A 27 -14.44 -18.76 17.27
N THR A 28 -14.44 -18.29 18.52
CA THR A 28 -13.23 -17.71 19.13
C THR A 28 -12.12 -18.76 19.33
N LYS A 29 -12.48 -20.01 19.66
CA LYS A 29 -11.52 -21.12 19.72
C LYS A 29 -10.99 -21.53 18.34
N ALA A 30 -11.83 -21.52 17.31
CA ALA A 30 -11.43 -21.81 15.93
C ALA A 30 -10.46 -20.74 15.38
N VAL A 31 -10.74 -19.46 15.62
CA VAL A 31 -9.86 -18.34 15.24
C VAL A 31 -8.53 -18.41 16.00
N SER A 32 -8.55 -18.80 17.28
CA SER A 32 -7.32 -18.99 18.07
C SER A 32 -6.46 -20.14 17.52
N LEU A 33 -7.08 -21.25 17.12
CA LEU A 33 -6.38 -22.36 16.46
C LEU A 33 -5.79 -21.96 15.11
N LEU A 34 -6.55 -21.23 14.27
CA LEU A 34 -6.06 -20.69 13.00
C LEU A 34 -4.88 -19.72 13.19
N SER A 35 -4.89 -18.91 14.26
CA SER A 35 -3.76 -18.05 14.61
C SER A 35 -2.51 -18.85 14.97
N VAL A 36 -2.65 -19.93 15.75
CA VAL A 36 -1.54 -20.83 16.09
C VAL A 36 -1.00 -21.54 14.85
N PHE A 37 -1.87 -21.98 13.93
CA PHE A 37 -1.44 -22.55 12.65
C PHE A 37 -0.72 -21.54 11.75
N HIS A 38 -1.14 -20.27 11.77
CA HIS A 38 -0.45 -19.21 11.04
C HIS A 38 0.94 -18.93 11.60
N GLU A 39 1.11 -18.92 12.93
CA GLU A 39 2.44 -18.77 13.54
C GLU A 39 3.38 -19.94 13.24
N ILE A 40 2.87 -21.18 13.29
CA ILE A 40 3.64 -22.38 12.92
C ILE A 40 4.06 -22.32 11.43
N ARG A 41 3.20 -21.80 10.56
CA ARG A 41 3.49 -21.56 9.13
C ARG A 41 4.56 -20.50 8.94
N VAL A 42 4.50 -19.38 9.67
CA VAL A 42 5.52 -18.31 9.62
C VAL A 42 6.88 -18.83 10.11
N ILE A 43 6.92 -19.65 11.16
CA ILE A 43 8.16 -20.26 11.66
C ILE A 43 8.74 -21.24 10.65
N SER A 44 7.90 -22.05 10.00
CA SER A 44 8.33 -23.02 8.99
C SER A 44 8.85 -22.32 7.72
N LEU A 45 8.20 -21.24 7.28
CA LEU A 45 8.64 -20.42 6.16
C LEU A 45 9.95 -19.68 6.47
N LYS A 46 10.14 -19.18 7.69
CA LYS A 46 11.42 -18.58 8.12
C LYS A 46 12.56 -19.60 8.10
N LYS A 47 12.32 -20.85 8.55
CA LYS A 47 13.32 -21.94 8.45
C LYS A 47 13.65 -22.29 7.00
N ALA A 48 12.65 -22.37 6.12
CA ALA A 48 12.86 -22.61 4.69
C ALA A 48 13.63 -21.47 4.00
N PHE A 49 13.38 -20.21 4.40
CA PHE A 49 14.12 -19.05 3.92
C PHE A 49 15.58 -19.08 4.38
N THR A 50 15.86 -19.44 5.64
CA THR A 50 17.25 -19.59 6.11
C THR A 50 18.01 -20.72 5.41
N LEU A 51 17.34 -21.83 5.08
CA LEU A 51 17.93 -22.94 4.35
C LEU A 51 18.26 -22.59 2.89
N THR A 52 17.41 -21.79 2.24
CA THR A 52 17.65 -21.27 0.89
C THR A 52 18.76 -20.21 0.87
N GLU A 53 18.86 -19.39 1.92
CA GLU A 53 19.97 -18.43 2.12
C GLU A 53 21.32 -19.15 2.31
N ILE A 54 21.33 -20.26 3.06
CA ILE A 54 22.51 -21.12 3.26
C ILE A 54 22.88 -21.81 1.94
N GLN A 55 21.91 -22.35 1.19
CA GLN A 55 22.15 -22.92 -0.15
C GLN A 55 22.72 -21.89 -1.13
N ARG A 56 22.24 -20.64 -1.10
CA ARG A 56 22.74 -19.55 -1.94
C ARG A 56 24.21 -19.21 -1.60
N LYS A 57 24.55 -19.16 -0.30
CA LYS A 57 25.94 -18.97 0.18
C LYS A 57 26.86 -20.15 -0.11
N THR A 58 26.37 -21.38 -0.14
CA THR A 58 27.18 -22.54 -0.54
C THR A 58 27.41 -22.55 -2.05
N MET A 59 26.41 -22.19 -2.86
CA MET A 59 26.55 -22.07 -4.32
C MET A 59 27.50 -20.94 -4.73
N SER A 60 27.49 -19.80 -4.01
CA SER A 60 28.43 -18.69 -4.26
C SER A 60 29.87 -18.99 -3.83
N LYS A 61 30.09 -19.93 -2.91
CA LYS A 61 31.44 -20.41 -2.55
C LYS A 61 31.99 -21.39 -3.58
N ILE A 62 31.12 -22.18 -4.23
CA ILE A 62 31.52 -23.11 -5.29
C ILE A 62 31.98 -22.34 -6.55
N SER A 63 31.37 -21.19 -6.86
CA SER A 63 31.76 -20.33 -8.00
C SER A 63 33.05 -19.51 -7.82
N LEU A 64 33.64 -19.50 -6.61
CA LEU A 64 34.87 -18.74 -6.30
C LEU A 64 36.11 -19.64 -6.15
N SER A 65 36.04 -20.90 -6.56
CA SER A 65 37.19 -21.82 -6.54
C SER A 65 37.98 -21.70 -7.86
N PRO A 66 39.23 -21.20 -7.89
CA PRO A 66 40.02 -21.19 -9.12
C PRO A 66 40.51 -22.62 -9.40
N VAL A 67 40.16 -23.17 -10.56
CA VAL A 67 40.81 -24.35 -11.12
C VAL A 67 42.27 -23.98 -11.40
N LYS A 68 43.21 -24.51 -10.63
CA LYS A 68 44.65 -24.43 -10.92
C LYS A 68 44.93 -25.24 -12.20
N GLY A 69 44.94 -24.55 -13.33
CA GLY A 69 45.58 -25.05 -14.55
C GLY A 69 47.08 -24.83 -14.47
N ASN A 70 47.86 -25.90 -14.34
CA ASN A 70 49.30 -25.87 -14.53
C ASN A 70 49.61 -25.58 -16.02
N SER A 71 50.27 -24.47 -16.29
CA SER A 71 51.14 -24.34 -17.47
C SER A 71 52.35 -23.48 -17.11
N GLU A 72 53.45 -24.15 -16.79
CA GLU A 72 54.79 -23.58 -16.94
C GLU A 72 55.52 -24.45 -17.96
N VAL A 73 55.65 -23.97 -19.19
CA VAL A 73 56.74 -24.38 -20.08
C VAL A 73 57.52 -23.12 -20.40
N LYS A 74 58.64 -22.97 -19.68
CA LYS A 74 59.66 -21.95 -19.90
C LYS A 74 60.27 -22.10 -21.28
N THR A 75 60.30 -20.98 -22.00
CA THR A 75 61.13 -20.76 -23.18
C THR A 75 62.60 -20.67 -22.76
N THR A 76 63.46 -21.56 -23.29
CA THR A 76 64.91 -21.36 -23.30
C THR A 76 65.51 -21.62 -24.69
N LYS A 77 66.03 -20.52 -25.25
CA LYS A 77 67.24 -20.37 -26.09
C LYS A 77 67.56 -21.42 -27.17
N SER A 78 67.51 -20.92 -28.40
CA SER A 78 68.50 -21.05 -29.48
C SER A 78 69.77 -21.88 -29.17
N GLY A 79 69.95 -22.97 -29.90
CA GLY A 79 71.21 -23.68 -30.09
C GLY A 79 71.15 -24.44 -31.41
N GLY A 80 71.97 -24.03 -32.38
CA GLY A 80 71.93 -24.54 -33.75
C GLY A 80 72.28 -26.03 -33.85
N VAL A 81 71.64 -26.71 -34.79
CA VAL A 81 72.06 -28.04 -35.24
C VAL A 81 72.33 -27.99 -36.74
N LYS A 82 73.55 -28.39 -37.07
CA LYS A 82 74.17 -28.41 -38.39
C LYS A 82 73.50 -29.43 -39.32
N ARG A 83 73.42 -29.04 -40.59
CA ARG A 83 73.23 -29.90 -41.78
C ARG A 83 74.41 -30.89 -41.92
N PRO A 84 74.14 -32.15 -42.31
CA PRO A 84 74.99 -32.86 -43.27
C PRO A 84 74.12 -33.32 -44.46
N LYS A 85 74.36 -32.80 -45.66
CA LYS A 85 75.20 -33.40 -46.72
C LYS A 85 74.78 -34.83 -47.10
N THR A 86 74.18 -34.86 -48.29
CA THR A 86 73.91 -36.00 -49.17
C THR A 86 75.16 -36.84 -49.44
N SER A 87 75.00 -38.16 -49.44
CA SER A 87 75.81 -39.08 -50.24
C SER A 87 74.93 -40.22 -50.75
N SER A 88 74.88 -40.33 -52.07
CA SER A 88 74.35 -41.45 -52.85
C SER A 88 75.27 -42.68 -52.73
N ALA A 89 74.71 -43.89 -52.66
CA ALA A 89 74.96 -44.97 -53.63
C ALA A 89 74.26 -46.29 -53.26
N ASN A 90 73.48 -46.77 -54.23
CA ASN A 90 73.21 -48.16 -54.68
C ASN A 90 72.57 -49.23 -53.77
N ALA A 91 71.30 -49.48 -54.10
CA ALA A 91 70.68 -50.75 -54.51
C ALA A 91 71.32 -52.10 -54.15
N SER A 92 70.48 -52.95 -53.53
CA SER A 92 70.34 -54.37 -53.88
C SER A 92 68.90 -54.82 -53.62
N ASP A 93 68.37 -55.48 -54.64
CA ASP A 93 67.06 -56.08 -54.85
C ASP A 93 66.85 -57.33 -53.97
N ASP A 94 65.59 -57.59 -53.58
CA ASP A 94 64.94 -58.91 -53.65
C ASP A 94 63.59 -58.87 -52.92
N GLY A 95 62.53 -59.25 -53.65
CA GLY A 95 61.13 -58.92 -53.36
C GLY A 95 60.32 -59.92 -52.52
N ALA A 96 59.05 -59.54 -52.30
CA ALA A 96 57.87 -60.42 -52.25
C ALA A 96 56.58 -59.59 -52.05
N ASP A 97 55.54 -59.97 -52.80
CA ASP A 97 54.09 -59.78 -52.58
C ASP A 97 53.46 -58.38 -52.68
N THR A 98 53.22 -57.98 -53.93
CA THR A 98 52.25 -56.97 -54.34
C THR A 98 50.84 -57.56 -54.44
N ASN A 99 50.03 -57.43 -53.40
CA ASN A 99 48.56 -57.42 -53.52
C ASN A 99 47.83 -56.48 -52.53
N ASP A 100 48.53 -55.89 -51.56
CA ASP A 100 47.93 -54.93 -50.60
C ASP A 100 48.12 -53.44 -50.96
N SER A 101 48.93 -53.14 -51.98
CA SER A 101 49.22 -51.76 -52.41
C SER A 101 48.00 -50.92 -52.85
N PRO A 102 47.00 -51.42 -53.59
CA PRO A 102 45.87 -50.58 -54.00
C PRO A 102 44.89 -50.29 -52.86
N ALA A 103 44.75 -51.19 -51.89
CA ALA A 103 43.87 -51.00 -50.73
C ALA A 103 44.43 -49.95 -49.76
N ILE A 104 45.72 -50.05 -49.42
CA ILE A 104 46.42 -49.08 -48.55
C ILE A 104 46.42 -47.68 -49.19
N LEU A 105 46.62 -47.58 -50.51
CA LEU A 105 46.56 -46.31 -51.23
C LEU A 105 45.14 -45.70 -51.24
N ASN A 106 44.10 -46.53 -51.26
CA ASN A 106 42.72 -46.06 -51.21
C ASN A 106 42.35 -45.56 -49.80
N GLU A 107 42.75 -46.27 -48.74
CA GLU A 107 42.58 -45.81 -47.36
C GLU A 107 43.35 -44.51 -47.08
N LEU A 108 44.59 -44.36 -47.59
CA LEU A 108 45.35 -43.12 -47.49
C LEU A 108 44.67 -41.95 -48.24
N ARG A 109 43.95 -42.23 -49.33
CA ARG A 109 43.18 -41.23 -50.07
C ARG A 109 41.94 -40.79 -49.28
N GLU A 110 41.23 -41.73 -48.66
CA GLU A 110 40.09 -41.44 -47.78
C GLU A 110 40.51 -40.65 -46.52
N ILE A 111 41.65 -40.99 -45.92
CA ILE A 111 42.23 -40.23 -44.80
C ILE A 111 42.61 -38.81 -45.25
N LYS A 112 43.18 -38.65 -46.44
CA LYS A 112 43.51 -37.32 -46.99
C LYS A 112 42.25 -36.47 -47.21
N ASP A 113 41.18 -37.06 -47.74
CA ASP A 113 39.93 -36.36 -48.01
C ASP A 113 39.20 -35.99 -46.70
N THR A 114 39.18 -36.88 -45.71
CA THR A 114 38.64 -36.58 -44.37
C THR A 114 39.44 -35.49 -43.64
N LEU A 115 40.78 -35.50 -43.73
CA LEU A 115 41.63 -34.44 -43.19
C LEU A 115 41.37 -33.09 -43.86
N LYS A 116 41.09 -33.08 -45.17
CA LYS A 116 40.74 -31.86 -45.90
C LYS A 116 39.41 -31.28 -45.42
N ILE A 117 38.39 -32.13 -45.26
CA ILE A 117 37.08 -31.75 -44.70
C ILE A 117 37.24 -31.23 -43.26
N LEU A 118 38.08 -31.87 -42.45
CA LEU A 118 38.35 -31.45 -41.08
C LEU A 118 39.02 -30.07 -41.04
N LEU A 119 39.97 -29.79 -41.94
CA LEU A 119 40.64 -28.49 -42.03
C LEU A 119 39.67 -27.39 -42.47
N GLU A 120 38.80 -27.67 -43.43
CA GLU A 120 37.74 -26.75 -43.87
C GLU A 120 36.73 -26.49 -42.73
N SER A 121 36.34 -27.54 -41.99
CA SER A 121 35.47 -27.42 -40.81
C SER A 121 36.13 -26.62 -39.69
N GLN A 122 37.43 -26.81 -39.44
CA GLN A 122 38.20 -26.05 -38.46
C GLN A 122 38.26 -24.56 -38.84
N GLN A 123 38.44 -24.25 -40.12
CA GLN A 123 38.44 -22.86 -40.60
C GLN A 123 37.06 -22.21 -40.40
N MET A 124 35.98 -22.89 -40.79
CA MET A 124 34.62 -22.40 -40.54
C MET A 124 34.35 -22.19 -39.06
N PHE A 125 34.79 -23.11 -38.20
CA PHE A 125 34.66 -22.96 -36.75
C PHE A 125 35.41 -21.73 -36.26
N SER A 126 36.67 -21.52 -36.70
CA SER A 126 37.45 -20.33 -36.36
C SER A 126 36.75 -19.03 -36.77
N ASP A 127 36.18 -18.99 -37.97
CA ASP A 127 35.44 -17.82 -38.46
C ASP A 127 34.18 -17.54 -37.63
N THR A 128 33.46 -18.60 -37.23
CA THR A 128 32.29 -18.45 -36.34
C THR A 128 32.66 -17.95 -34.96
N VAL A 129 33.76 -18.44 -34.37
CA VAL A 129 34.27 -17.97 -33.07
C VAL A 129 34.65 -16.50 -33.15
N ASN A 130 35.39 -16.09 -34.19
CA ASN A 130 35.75 -14.68 -34.41
C ASN A 130 34.51 -13.77 -34.58
N ALA A 131 33.47 -14.27 -35.26
CA ALA A 131 32.20 -13.54 -35.39
C ALA A 131 31.45 -13.44 -34.06
N MET A 132 31.49 -14.49 -33.24
CA MET A 132 30.92 -14.49 -31.89
C MET A 132 31.66 -13.52 -30.96
N ASP A 133 32.98 -13.49 -30.98
CA ASP A 133 33.80 -12.57 -30.18
C ASP A 133 33.45 -11.11 -30.49
N LYS A 134 33.30 -10.75 -31.77
CA LYS A 134 32.86 -9.40 -32.16
C LYS A 134 31.48 -9.07 -31.58
N ARG A 135 30.53 -10.01 -31.65
CA ARG A 135 29.17 -9.81 -31.09
C ARG A 135 29.21 -9.68 -29.57
N ILE A 136 30.04 -10.46 -28.88
CA ILE A 136 30.23 -10.39 -27.43
C ILE A 136 30.76 -9.01 -27.05
N LEU A 137 31.82 -8.52 -27.69
CA LEU A 137 32.36 -7.19 -27.44
C LEU A 137 31.31 -6.08 -27.65
N THR A 138 30.49 -6.19 -28.70
CA THR A 138 29.39 -5.21 -28.89
C THR A 138 28.31 -5.32 -27.82
N ALA A 139 28.03 -6.52 -27.31
CA ALA A 139 27.07 -6.72 -26.25
C ALA A 139 27.60 -6.16 -24.92
N GLU A 140 28.87 -6.40 -24.60
CA GLU A 140 29.54 -5.86 -23.41
C GLU A 140 29.52 -4.33 -23.40
N GLN A 141 29.86 -3.68 -24.52
CA GLN A 141 29.78 -2.22 -24.62
C GLN A 141 28.36 -1.71 -24.41
N ARG A 142 27.36 -2.36 -25.01
CA ARG A 142 25.96 -1.98 -24.83
C ARG A 142 25.49 -2.15 -23.39
N ILE A 143 25.95 -3.19 -22.70
CA ILE A 143 25.65 -3.42 -21.29
C ILE A 143 26.28 -2.32 -20.44
N SER A 144 27.56 -2.00 -20.65
CA SER A 144 28.23 -0.89 -19.95
C SER A 144 27.50 0.44 -20.15
N ASP A 145 27.11 0.78 -21.38
CA ASP A 145 26.35 2.00 -21.63
C ASP A 145 24.96 1.98 -20.96
N ILE A 146 24.32 0.81 -20.81
CA ILE A 146 23.03 0.67 -20.13
C ILE A 146 23.21 0.85 -18.63
N GLU A 147 24.23 0.25 -18.03
CA GLU A 147 24.56 0.40 -16.61
C GLU A 147 24.83 1.86 -16.25
N ASP A 148 25.59 2.58 -17.09
CA ASP A 148 25.84 4.01 -16.90
C ASP A 148 24.55 4.85 -16.98
N ARG A 149 23.65 4.51 -17.91
CA ARG A 149 22.35 5.18 -18.04
C ARG A 149 21.43 4.84 -16.87
N GLU A 150 21.43 3.59 -16.41
CA GLU A 150 20.65 3.17 -15.25
C GLU A 150 21.14 3.93 -14.01
N HIS A 151 22.45 4.02 -13.81
CA HIS A 151 23.03 4.76 -12.70
C HIS A 151 22.55 6.22 -12.69
N LYS A 152 22.67 6.93 -13.83
CA LYS A 152 22.15 8.30 -13.98
C LYS A 152 20.65 8.41 -13.72
N ASN A 153 19.87 7.42 -14.17
CA ASN A 153 18.43 7.38 -13.91
C ASN A 153 18.13 7.19 -12.41
N THR A 154 18.87 6.33 -11.71
CA THR A 154 18.70 6.14 -10.26
C THR A 154 19.03 7.41 -9.48
N GLU A 155 20.09 8.14 -9.86
CA GLU A 155 20.42 9.44 -9.26
C GLU A 155 19.33 10.47 -9.51
N ALA A 156 18.83 10.57 -10.75
CA ALA A 156 17.73 11.46 -11.08
C ALA A 156 16.46 11.14 -10.30
N LEU A 157 16.11 9.86 -10.12
CA LEU A 157 14.97 9.44 -9.31
C LEU A 157 15.14 9.79 -7.83
N ASN A 158 16.35 9.64 -7.29
CA ASN A 158 16.65 10.04 -5.92
C ASN A 158 16.49 11.56 -5.73
N GLU A 159 17.00 12.37 -6.66
CA GLU A 159 16.82 13.82 -6.62
C GLU A 159 15.35 14.24 -6.76
N LEU A 160 14.60 13.61 -7.67
CA LEU A 160 13.16 13.83 -7.80
C LEU A 160 12.41 13.50 -6.49
N THR A 161 12.79 12.42 -5.81
CA THR A 161 12.20 12.03 -4.52
C THR A 161 12.52 13.06 -3.43
N LYS A 162 13.76 13.57 -3.38
CA LYS A 162 14.15 14.66 -2.47
C LYS A 162 13.37 15.94 -2.77
N MET A 163 13.24 16.32 -4.04
CA MET A 163 12.44 17.49 -4.43
C MET A 163 10.96 17.33 -4.06
N ALA A 164 10.37 16.16 -4.31
CA ALA A 164 8.98 15.88 -3.96
C ALA A 164 8.72 15.99 -2.45
N THR A 165 9.61 15.42 -1.64
CA THR A 165 9.52 15.53 -0.17
C THR A 165 9.70 16.98 0.31
N GLN A 166 10.65 17.72 -0.25
CA GLN A 166 10.85 19.14 0.08
C GLN A 166 9.65 20.01 -0.32
N LEU A 167 9.03 19.74 -1.48
CA LEU A 167 7.80 20.40 -1.91
C LEU A 167 6.65 20.12 -0.95
N GLN A 168 6.49 18.86 -0.52
CA GLN A 168 5.47 18.50 0.47
C GLN A 168 5.66 19.24 1.80
N LEU A 169 6.89 19.25 2.34
CA LEU A 169 7.20 19.98 3.58
C LEU A 169 6.93 21.48 3.45
N THR A 170 7.27 22.06 2.30
CA THR A 170 7.04 23.48 2.02
C THR A 170 5.54 23.77 1.94
N ASN A 171 4.77 22.91 1.27
CA ASN A 171 3.33 23.05 1.17
C ASN A 171 2.64 22.95 2.54
N ASP A 172 3.05 21.99 3.37
CA ASP A 172 2.55 21.85 4.75
C ASP A 172 2.85 23.10 5.59
N LYS A 173 4.04 23.69 5.44
CA LYS A 173 4.42 24.94 6.11
C LYS A 173 3.59 26.12 5.62
N VAL A 174 3.33 26.24 4.32
CA VAL A 174 2.48 27.28 3.74
C VAL A 174 1.05 27.16 4.26
N GLU A 175 0.49 25.95 4.27
CA GLU A 175 -0.85 25.70 4.81
C GLU A 175 -0.95 26.04 6.31
N TYR A 176 0.08 25.70 7.09
CA TYR A 176 0.16 26.07 8.50
C TYR A 176 0.18 27.59 8.69
N LEU A 177 1.03 28.31 7.95
CA LEU A 177 1.16 29.76 8.04
C LEU A 177 -0.13 30.47 7.61
N GLU A 178 -0.77 29.99 6.55
CA GLU A 178 -2.05 30.53 6.09
C GLU A 178 -3.14 30.38 7.15
N ASN A 179 -3.31 29.19 7.72
CA ASN A 179 -4.28 28.96 8.78
C ASN A 179 -3.94 29.72 10.07
N TYR A 180 -2.66 29.85 10.40
CA TYR A 180 -2.20 30.65 11.54
C TYR A 180 -2.60 32.12 11.37
N SER A 181 -2.43 32.68 10.17
CA SER A 181 -2.84 34.05 9.85
C SER A 181 -4.37 34.23 9.96
N ARG A 182 -5.13 33.23 9.52
CA ARG A 182 -6.61 33.21 9.53
C ARG A 182 -7.24 32.87 10.88
N ARG A 183 -6.48 32.43 11.89
CA ARG A 183 -7.03 31.91 13.16
C ARG A 183 -7.93 32.90 13.93
N GLN A 184 -7.68 34.20 13.75
CA GLN A 184 -8.45 35.30 14.35
C GLN A 184 -9.65 35.72 13.49
N ASN A 185 -9.84 35.09 12.33
CA ASN A 185 -10.88 35.45 11.39
C ASN A 185 -12.13 34.59 11.58
N VAL A 186 -13.27 35.18 11.26
CA VAL A 186 -14.57 34.53 11.17
C VAL A 186 -15.25 34.96 9.89
N ARG A 187 -15.99 34.04 9.28
CA ARG A 187 -16.78 34.27 8.09
C ARG A 187 -18.26 34.33 8.46
N ILE A 188 -18.91 35.45 8.15
CA ILE A 188 -20.34 35.69 8.33
C ILE A 188 -21.02 35.59 6.97
N THR A 189 -22.06 34.76 6.88
CA THR A 189 -22.84 34.51 5.66
C THR A 189 -24.32 34.83 5.89
N GLY A 190 -25.02 35.26 4.85
CA GLY A 190 -26.45 35.59 4.88
C GLY A 190 -26.79 37.07 5.02
N VAL A 191 -25.79 37.94 5.22
CA VAL A 191 -25.98 39.40 5.31
C VAL A 191 -26.32 39.98 3.93
N PRO A 192 -27.48 40.63 3.75
CA PRO A 192 -27.86 41.28 2.49
C PRO A 192 -26.76 42.21 1.97
N GLU A 193 -26.48 42.19 0.67
CA GLU A 193 -25.53 43.13 0.06
C GLU A 193 -25.94 44.59 0.33
N GLY A 194 -24.99 45.43 0.76
CA GLY A 194 -25.22 46.85 1.04
C GLY A 194 -25.76 47.17 2.44
N ALA A 195 -26.14 46.17 3.25
CA ALA A 195 -26.60 46.40 4.62
C ALA A 195 -25.51 46.97 5.54
N GLU A 196 -24.24 46.71 5.21
CA GLU A 196 -23.08 47.17 5.96
C GLU A 196 -22.78 48.68 5.84
N GLY A 197 -23.35 49.35 4.83
CA GLY A 197 -23.03 50.74 4.53
C GLY A 197 -21.54 50.96 4.22
N ARG A 198 -20.97 52.07 4.71
CA ARG A 198 -19.56 52.45 4.44
C ARG A 198 -18.55 51.82 5.39
N ARG A 199 -18.96 51.43 6.60
CA ARG A 199 -18.07 50.96 7.68
C ARG A 199 -18.45 49.54 8.09
N CYS A 200 -17.82 48.57 7.42
CA CYS A 200 -18.13 47.15 7.61
C CYS A 200 -17.74 46.67 9.02
N GLU A 201 -16.71 47.26 9.63
CA GLU A 201 -16.25 46.97 10.99
C GLU A 201 -17.33 47.28 12.02
N GLU A 202 -17.84 48.51 12.00
CA GLU A 202 -18.89 48.97 12.92
C GLU A 202 -20.17 48.17 12.73
N PHE A 203 -20.57 47.94 11.48
CA PHE A 203 -21.70 47.08 11.16
C PHE A 203 -21.52 45.66 11.73
N SER A 204 -20.35 45.05 11.51
CA SER A 204 -20.07 43.69 11.97
C SER A 204 -20.08 43.60 13.49
N ARG A 205 -19.55 44.61 14.19
CA ARG A 205 -19.64 44.71 15.65
C ARG A 205 -21.09 44.76 16.11
N ASN A 206 -21.86 45.70 15.58
CA ASN A 206 -23.26 45.90 15.96
C ASN A 206 -24.12 44.66 15.65
N LEU A 207 -23.88 44.01 14.51
CA LEU A 207 -24.53 42.76 14.14
C LEU A 207 -24.24 41.66 15.17
N LEU A 208 -23.00 41.49 15.60
CA LEU A 208 -22.64 40.47 16.59
C LEU A 208 -23.27 40.76 17.97
N LEU A 209 -23.28 42.03 18.39
CA LEU A 209 -23.95 42.46 19.61
C LEU A 209 -25.47 42.23 19.55
N GLN A 210 -26.10 42.51 18.41
CA GLN A 210 -27.52 42.27 18.19
C GLN A 210 -27.86 40.77 18.20
N LEU A 211 -27.01 39.93 17.58
CA LEU A 211 -27.27 38.49 17.45
C LEU A 211 -27.11 37.73 18.76
N PHE A 212 -26.18 38.14 19.63
CA PHE A 212 -25.80 37.39 20.82
C PHE A 212 -26.08 38.11 22.14
N GLY A 213 -26.37 39.42 22.10
CA GLY A 213 -26.50 40.29 23.26
C GLY A 213 -25.16 40.86 23.69
N GLY A 214 -25.12 42.18 23.95
CA GLY A 214 -23.91 42.89 24.38
C GLY A 214 -23.30 42.33 25.66
N GLU A 215 -24.14 41.95 26.63
CA GLU A 215 -23.70 41.36 27.90
C GLU A 215 -22.88 40.08 27.72
N LYS A 216 -23.18 39.25 26.71
CA LYS A 216 -22.47 37.98 26.47
C LYS A 216 -21.22 38.17 25.63
N VAL A 217 -21.29 39.07 24.65
CA VAL A 217 -20.18 39.35 23.74
C VAL A 217 -19.09 40.16 24.44
N GLU A 218 -19.49 41.16 25.22
CA GLU A 218 -18.61 42.12 25.88
C GLU A 218 -18.50 41.91 27.39
N ALA A 219 -18.88 40.72 27.88
CA ALA A 219 -18.89 40.35 29.31
C ALA A 219 -17.61 40.71 30.07
N ARG A 220 -16.46 40.64 29.39
CA ARG A 220 -15.14 40.92 29.98
C ARG A 220 -14.54 42.25 29.50
N ARG A 221 -14.86 42.67 28.28
CA ARG A 221 -14.29 43.85 27.62
C ARG A 221 -15.05 44.19 26.33
N PRO A 222 -14.89 45.41 25.81
CA PRO A 222 -15.43 45.79 24.50
C PRO A 222 -14.92 44.92 23.35
N LEU A 223 -15.77 44.61 22.37
CA LEU A 223 -15.40 43.80 21.21
C LEU A 223 -14.60 44.61 20.17
N GLU A 224 -13.33 44.26 19.98
CA GLU A 224 -12.45 44.96 19.05
C GLU A 224 -12.28 44.19 17.72
N ILE A 225 -12.69 44.83 16.62
CA ILE A 225 -12.54 44.33 15.26
C ILE A 225 -11.40 45.11 14.59
N GLU A 226 -10.39 44.38 14.10
CA GLU A 226 -9.25 44.96 13.39
C GLU A 226 -9.62 45.33 11.96
N ARG A 227 -10.37 44.45 11.28
CA ARG A 227 -10.79 44.65 9.89
C ARG A 227 -12.04 43.85 9.57
N ALA A 228 -12.94 44.40 8.76
CA ALA A 228 -14.07 43.66 8.21
C ALA A 228 -14.32 44.04 6.76
N HIS A 229 -14.57 43.06 5.89
CA HIS A 229 -14.86 43.33 4.48
C HIS A 229 -15.54 42.14 3.81
N ARG A 230 -16.24 42.41 2.69
CA ARG A 230 -16.80 41.37 1.82
C ARG A 230 -15.72 40.72 0.96
N ILE A 231 -15.87 39.42 0.72
CA ILE A 231 -14.95 38.65 -0.13
C ILE A 231 -15.69 38.02 -1.30
N GLY A 232 -15.02 37.97 -2.46
CA GLY A 232 -15.51 37.35 -3.68
C GLY A 232 -16.17 38.34 -4.63
N GLN A 233 -16.48 37.84 -5.82
CA GLN A 233 -17.16 38.61 -6.87
C GLN A 233 -18.63 38.82 -6.51
N LYS A 234 -19.17 40.00 -6.85
CA LYS A 234 -20.56 40.34 -6.61
C LYS A 234 -21.44 39.55 -7.58
N GLY A 235 -22.18 38.57 -7.07
CA GLY A 235 -23.14 37.79 -7.84
C GLY A 235 -24.57 38.35 -7.72
N GLN A 236 -25.44 38.03 -8.68
CA GLN A 236 -26.84 38.47 -8.66
C GLN A 236 -27.70 37.72 -7.62
N ARG A 237 -27.38 36.46 -7.32
CA ARG A 237 -28.25 35.56 -6.53
C ARG A 237 -27.73 35.24 -5.13
N GLN A 238 -26.49 35.57 -4.81
CA GLN A 238 -25.87 35.20 -3.53
C GLN A 238 -25.21 36.40 -2.86
N ASN A 239 -25.56 36.58 -1.58
CA ASN A 239 -24.90 37.55 -0.72
C ASN A 239 -23.47 37.08 -0.43
N ARG A 240 -22.48 37.94 -0.66
CA ARG A 240 -21.09 37.61 -0.35
C ARG A 240 -20.87 37.44 1.14
N PRO A 241 -19.96 36.55 1.55
CA PRO A 241 -19.54 36.48 2.94
C PRO A 241 -18.78 37.74 3.34
N ILE A 242 -18.95 38.16 4.60
CA ILE A 242 -18.08 39.13 5.26
C ILE A 242 -17.04 38.35 6.06
N ILE A 243 -15.75 38.66 5.88
CA ILE A 243 -14.70 38.22 6.79
C ILE A 243 -14.46 39.31 7.81
N VAL A 244 -14.49 38.91 9.08
CA VAL A 244 -14.20 39.75 10.24
C VAL A 244 -12.94 39.21 10.91
N ARG A 245 -11.93 40.07 11.04
CA ARG A 245 -10.70 39.81 11.79
C ARG A 245 -10.82 40.48 13.16
N PHE A 246 -10.76 39.68 14.21
CA PHE A 246 -10.77 40.18 15.58
C PHE A 246 -9.34 40.50 16.03
N LEU A 247 -9.20 41.54 16.84
CA LEU A 247 -7.89 41.88 17.42
C LEU A 247 -7.36 40.75 18.30
N ARG A 248 -8.25 40.00 18.98
CA ARG A 248 -7.90 38.97 19.97
C ARG A 248 -8.52 37.62 19.63
N TYR A 249 -7.71 36.57 19.74
CA TYR A 249 -8.15 35.21 19.45
C TYR A 249 -9.26 34.70 20.38
N SER A 250 -9.25 35.12 21.65
CA SER A 250 -10.30 34.73 22.62
C SER A 250 -11.67 35.30 22.26
N ASP A 251 -11.74 36.49 21.68
CA ASP A 251 -13.01 37.13 21.32
C ASP A 251 -13.63 36.39 20.14
N ARG A 252 -12.79 36.05 19.14
CA ARG A 252 -13.15 35.13 18.06
C ARG A 252 -13.69 33.80 18.60
N GLN A 253 -13.04 33.22 19.61
CA GLN A 253 -13.44 31.94 20.18
C GLN A 253 -14.81 32.04 20.87
N ASN A 254 -15.02 33.09 21.67
CA ASN A 254 -16.30 33.39 22.32
C ASN A 254 -17.43 33.52 21.28
N ILE A 255 -17.22 34.32 20.22
CA ILE A 255 -18.21 34.49 19.14
C ILE A 255 -18.58 33.16 18.48
N LEU A 256 -17.61 32.28 18.24
CA LEU A 256 -17.90 30.97 17.65
C LEU A 256 -18.60 30.01 18.61
N GLU A 257 -18.34 30.11 19.92
CA GLU A 257 -19.07 29.35 20.93
C GLU A 257 -20.52 29.83 21.03
N LEU A 258 -20.74 31.14 21.12
CA LEU A 258 -22.06 31.76 21.08
C LEU A 258 -22.81 31.41 19.79
N SER A 259 -22.11 31.36 18.65
CA SER A 259 -22.70 30.91 17.38
C SER A 259 -23.17 29.45 17.43
N ARG A 260 -22.47 28.55 18.13
CA ARG A 260 -22.87 27.14 18.23
C ARG A 260 -24.05 26.94 19.17
N THR A 261 -24.12 27.69 20.26
CA THR A 261 -25.19 27.57 21.27
C THR A 261 -26.46 28.30 20.86
N THR A 262 -26.33 29.44 20.17
CA THR A 262 -27.47 30.26 19.76
C THR A 262 -28.12 29.69 18.50
N THR A 263 -29.32 29.16 18.67
CA THR A 263 -30.16 28.68 17.57
C THR A 263 -30.85 29.87 16.88
N ARG A 264 -31.07 29.77 15.56
CA ARG A 264 -31.86 30.74 14.75
C ARG A 264 -31.35 32.20 14.75
N LYS A 265 -30.05 32.41 14.49
CA LYS A 265 -29.48 33.74 14.20
C LYS A 265 -30.13 34.34 12.94
N ARG A 266 -30.73 35.53 13.04
CA ARG A 266 -31.35 36.24 11.91
C ARG A 266 -31.02 37.72 11.91
N TYR A 267 -30.89 38.30 10.72
CA TYR A 267 -30.75 39.74 10.49
C TYR A 267 -31.67 40.14 9.34
N LEU A 268 -32.55 41.12 9.54
CA LEU A 268 -33.56 41.55 8.55
C LEU A 268 -34.33 40.37 7.92
N LYS A 269 -34.76 39.40 8.75
CA LYS A 269 -35.40 38.12 8.36
C LYS A 269 -34.49 37.10 7.67
N ASN A 270 -33.28 37.47 7.23
CA ASN A 270 -32.33 36.54 6.62
C ASN A 270 -31.62 35.68 7.67
N PRO A 271 -31.45 34.36 7.45
CA PRO A 271 -30.67 33.51 8.34
C PRO A 271 -29.18 33.85 8.26
N ILE A 272 -28.55 34.05 9.42
CA ILE A 272 -27.12 34.32 9.52
C ILE A 272 -26.38 33.08 9.99
N SER A 273 -25.33 32.71 9.26
CA SER A 273 -24.42 31.63 9.66
C SER A 273 -23.00 32.15 9.82
N ILE A 274 -22.36 31.75 10.92
CA ILE A 274 -21.04 32.24 11.34
C ILE A 274 -20.12 31.04 11.49
N PHE A 275 -19.02 31.04 10.74
CA PHE A 275 -18.07 29.93 10.66
C PHE A 275 -16.63 30.41 10.87
N PRO A 276 -15.72 29.54 11.35
CA PRO A 276 -14.29 29.79 11.22
C PRO A 276 -13.87 30.07 9.78
N ASP A 277 -12.88 30.95 9.59
CA ASP A 277 -12.21 31.11 8.30
C ASP A 277 -11.01 30.14 8.21
N PHE A 278 -11.12 29.09 7.40
CA PHE A 278 -10.05 28.12 7.16
C PHE A 278 -9.43 28.32 5.77
N SER A 279 -8.18 27.89 5.58
CA SER A 279 -7.58 27.84 4.25
C SER A 279 -8.39 26.97 3.28
N PRO A 280 -8.28 27.16 1.96
CA PRO A 280 -8.96 26.32 0.98
C PRO A 280 -8.62 24.83 1.13
N GLU A 281 -7.35 24.50 1.39
CA GLU A 281 -6.92 23.11 1.57
C GLU A 281 -7.54 22.48 2.81
N GLU A 282 -7.55 23.20 3.94
CA GLU A 282 -8.17 22.74 5.17
C GLU A 282 -9.69 22.55 4.99
N GLN A 283 -10.36 23.44 4.24
CA GLN A 283 -11.77 23.25 3.88
C GLN A 283 -11.99 22.01 3.02
N ARG A 284 -11.11 21.70 2.06
CA ARG A 284 -11.19 20.48 1.25
C ARG A 284 -11.03 19.23 2.12
N LYS A 285 -10.01 19.17 2.98
CA LYS A 285 -9.79 18.06 3.92
C LYS A 285 -11.02 17.83 4.81
N ARG A 286 -11.59 18.91 5.34
CA ARG A 286 -12.84 18.87 6.14
C ARG A 286 -14.05 18.42 5.33
N ALA A 287 -14.14 18.80 4.07
CA ALA A 287 -15.23 18.42 3.17
C ALA A 287 -15.25 16.91 2.89
N LEU A 288 -14.09 16.25 2.88
CA LEU A 288 -14.00 14.80 2.72
C LEU A 288 -14.76 14.02 3.82
N PHE A 289 -14.88 14.57 5.03
CA PHE A 289 -15.67 13.97 6.11
C PHE A 289 -17.18 14.21 5.99
N THR A 290 -17.65 14.97 5.00
CA THR A 290 -19.07 15.31 4.83
C THR A 290 -19.95 14.07 4.62
N PRO A 291 -19.61 13.10 3.76
CA PRO A 291 -20.41 11.88 3.58
C PRO A 291 -20.59 11.12 4.89
N ILE A 292 -19.50 10.91 5.65
CA ILE A 292 -19.53 10.24 6.95
C ILE A 292 -20.46 10.98 7.93
N ARG A 293 -20.33 12.30 8.02
CA ARG A 293 -21.19 13.13 8.88
C ARG A 293 -22.67 13.05 8.49
N ARG A 294 -23.00 12.86 7.20
CA ARG A 294 -24.39 12.62 6.77
C ARG A 294 -24.91 11.28 7.30
N LEU A 295 -24.10 10.22 7.28
CA LEU A 295 -24.48 8.89 7.79
C LEU A 295 -24.71 8.90 9.32
N LEU A 296 -23.95 9.72 10.04
CA LEU A 296 -24.08 9.89 11.49
C LEU A 296 -25.22 10.84 11.89
N LYS A 297 -25.75 11.63 10.95
CA LYS A 297 -26.78 12.63 11.23
C LYS A 297 -28.11 11.94 11.59
N GLY A 298 -28.72 12.35 12.70
CA GLY A 298 -30.02 11.84 13.15
C GLY A 298 -29.96 10.65 14.11
N ARG A 299 -28.76 10.12 14.37
CA ARG A 299 -28.54 9.07 15.38
C ARG A 299 -28.46 9.69 16.78
N ILE A 300 -29.22 9.15 17.73
CA ILE A 300 -29.37 9.70 19.08
C ILE A 300 -28.22 9.28 20.01
N ASP A 301 -27.66 8.10 19.76
CA ASP A 301 -26.59 7.44 20.51
C ASP A 301 -25.17 7.97 20.19
N ILE A 302 -25.05 8.86 19.20
CA ILE A 302 -23.76 9.33 18.68
C ILE A 302 -23.64 10.84 18.81
N ARG A 303 -22.53 11.29 19.38
CA ARG A 303 -22.10 12.69 19.27
C ARG A 303 -20.90 12.76 18.35
N TYR A 304 -20.91 13.66 17.37
CA TYR A 304 -19.78 13.84 16.48
C TYR A 304 -19.47 15.31 16.26
N GLY A 305 -18.22 15.60 15.91
CA GLY A 305 -17.74 16.95 15.63
C GLY A 305 -16.45 16.92 14.84
N LEU A 306 -16.16 18.02 14.15
CA LEU A 306 -14.92 18.16 13.37
C LEU A 306 -14.01 19.16 14.08
N LEU A 307 -12.89 18.66 14.61
CA LEU A 307 -11.90 19.44 15.35
C LEU A 307 -10.84 19.97 14.39
N TYR A 308 -10.30 21.16 14.71
CA TYR A 308 -9.13 21.71 14.00
C TYR A 308 -7.89 20.83 14.20
N PRO A 309 -7.13 20.48 13.14
CA PRO A 309 -7.34 20.81 11.72
C PRO A 309 -8.53 20.05 11.09
N ALA A 310 -8.32 18.87 10.51
CA ALA A 310 -9.38 18.07 9.89
C ALA A 310 -9.50 16.71 10.59
N THR A 311 -9.82 16.73 11.88
CA THR A 311 -9.95 15.50 12.69
C THR A 311 -11.40 15.25 13.06
N LEU A 312 -11.98 14.15 12.58
CA LEU A 312 -13.35 13.76 12.93
C LEU A 312 -13.34 13.10 14.31
N LYS A 313 -14.06 13.70 15.24
CA LYS A 313 -14.34 13.16 16.56
C LYS A 313 -15.70 12.48 16.55
N ILE A 314 -15.75 11.20 16.91
CA ILE A 314 -16.98 10.43 17.12
C ILE A 314 -16.98 9.92 18.55
N THR A 315 -18.03 10.21 19.29
CA THR A 315 -18.29 9.67 20.62
C THR A 315 -19.46 8.71 20.54
N PHE A 316 -19.21 7.43 20.81
CA PHE A 316 -20.15 6.32 20.74
C PHE A 316 -19.91 5.38 21.93
N GLN A 317 -20.97 4.90 22.59
CA GLN A 317 -20.88 4.03 23.78
C GLN A 317 -19.91 4.54 24.85
N ASN A 318 -19.94 5.85 25.12
CA ASN A 318 -19.05 6.53 26.07
C ASN A 318 -17.55 6.54 25.71
N HIS A 319 -17.17 5.98 24.55
CA HIS A 319 -15.81 6.05 24.00
C HIS A 319 -15.71 7.16 22.96
N THR A 320 -14.58 7.86 22.94
CA THR A 320 -14.28 8.90 21.96
C THR A 320 -13.18 8.43 21.03
N TYR A 321 -13.48 8.45 19.74
CA TYR A 321 -12.59 8.09 18.65
C TYR A 321 -12.23 9.33 17.84
N LEU A 322 -10.96 9.44 17.44
CA LEU A 322 -10.43 10.55 16.65
C LEU A 322 -9.84 10.00 15.36
N PHE A 323 -10.33 10.49 14.23
CA PHE A 323 -9.90 10.05 12.91
C PHE A 323 -9.27 11.21 12.15
N LYS A 324 -8.00 11.04 11.76
CA LYS A 324 -7.29 11.99 10.89
C LYS A 324 -7.51 11.66 9.42
N ARG A 325 -7.65 10.39 9.10
CA ARG A 325 -7.87 9.88 7.73
C ARG A 325 -9.33 9.53 7.53
N VAL A 326 -9.81 9.71 6.31
CA VAL A 326 -11.21 9.50 5.95
C VAL A 326 -11.51 8.01 5.88
N GLU A 327 -10.56 7.23 5.36
CA GLU A 327 -10.66 5.78 5.20
C GLU A 327 -10.87 5.06 6.54
N GLU A 328 -10.12 5.48 7.57
CA GLU A 328 -10.24 4.96 8.94
C GLU A 328 -11.62 5.25 9.54
N ALA A 329 -12.13 6.47 9.34
CA ALA A 329 -13.44 6.87 9.81
C ALA A 329 -14.57 6.12 9.08
N GLU A 330 -14.43 5.91 7.76
CA GLU A 330 -15.39 5.14 6.97
C GLU A 330 -15.43 3.68 7.40
N ALA A 331 -14.27 3.05 7.59
CA ALA A 331 -14.18 1.69 8.10
C ALA A 331 -14.88 1.56 9.46
N PHE A 332 -14.61 2.50 10.37
CA PHE A 332 -15.28 2.54 11.67
C PHE A 332 -16.81 2.65 11.54
N VAL A 333 -17.31 3.53 10.68
CA VAL A 333 -18.75 3.72 10.50
C VAL A 333 -19.40 2.51 9.84
N LYS A 334 -18.76 1.90 8.84
CA LYS A 334 -19.28 0.68 8.19
C LYS A 334 -19.45 -0.46 9.20
N VAL A 335 -18.44 -0.70 10.03
CA VAL A 335 -18.46 -1.76 11.05
C VAL A 335 -19.51 -1.51 12.13
N ASN A 336 -19.59 -0.28 12.66
CA ASN A 336 -20.43 -0.01 13.83
C ASN A 336 -21.87 0.39 13.48
N PHE A 337 -22.12 0.89 12.27
CA PHE A 337 -23.37 1.59 11.95
C PHE A 337 -24.09 1.09 10.70
N ASN A 338 -23.55 0.07 10.02
CA ASN A 338 -24.19 -0.78 9.00
C ASN A 338 -25.22 -0.04 8.12
N THR A 339 -24.75 0.73 7.14
CA THR A 339 -25.63 1.32 6.12
C THR A 339 -25.86 0.30 5.00
N SER A 340 -26.75 -0.66 5.27
CA SER A 340 -27.54 -1.47 4.33
C SER A 340 -26.81 -2.29 3.24
N THR A 341 -26.54 -3.56 3.53
CA THR A 341 -27.11 -4.68 2.74
C THR A 341 -27.73 -5.67 3.72
N SER A 342 -28.95 -6.07 3.40
CA SER A 342 -29.82 -6.99 4.13
C SER A 342 -29.18 -8.34 4.43
N SER A 343 -29.62 -8.91 5.55
CA SER A 343 -29.24 -10.17 6.20
C SER A 343 -27.92 -10.13 6.98
N PRO A 344 -27.87 -10.72 8.20
CA PRO A 344 -26.60 -11.22 8.73
C PRO A 344 -26.01 -12.11 7.63
N PRO A 345 -24.68 -12.14 7.40
CA PRO A 345 -24.11 -13.01 6.38
C PRO A 345 -24.74 -14.37 6.61
N SER A 346 -25.58 -14.81 5.64
CA SER A 346 -26.34 -16.04 5.81
C SER A 346 -25.35 -17.08 6.31
N LEU A 347 -25.71 -17.92 7.28
CA LEU A 347 -24.80 -18.98 7.71
C LEU A 347 -24.25 -19.77 6.49
N THR A 348 -24.94 -19.72 5.35
CA THR A 348 -24.46 -20.12 4.01
C THR A 348 -23.17 -19.43 3.54
N ILE A 349 -22.99 -18.11 3.66
CA ILE A 349 -21.79 -17.38 3.24
C ILE A 349 -20.60 -17.76 4.13
N TRP A 350 -20.82 -17.86 5.45
CA TRP A 350 -19.79 -18.33 6.38
C TRP A 350 -19.45 -19.80 6.18
N LYS A 351 -20.46 -20.66 5.93
CA LYS A 351 -20.28 -22.07 5.58
C LYS A 351 -19.49 -22.22 4.28
N ASN A 352 -19.80 -21.44 3.25
CA ASN A 352 -19.08 -21.46 1.97
C ASN A 352 -17.63 -20.99 2.14
N PHE A 353 -17.39 -19.91 2.89
CA PHE A 353 -16.03 -19.44 3.17
C PHE A 353 -15.19 -20.43 4.00
N LEU A 354 -15.80 -21.11 4.98
CA LEU A 354 -15.11 -22.17 5.73
C LEU A 354 -14.84 -23.39 4.85
N MET A 355 -15.80 -23.79 4.01
CA MET A 355 -15.66 -24.92 3.09
C MET A 355 -14.58 -24.65 2.03
N GLU A 356 -14.52 -23.45 1.45
CA GLU A 356 -13.45 -23.07 0.53
C GLU A 356 -12.07 -23.13 1.18
N ASN A 357 -11.93 -22.66 2.43
CA ASN A 357 -10.67 -22.75 3.16
C ASN A 357 -10.28 -24.19 3.51
N ILE A 358 -11.23 -25.02 3.92
CA ILE A 358 -10.99 -26.46 4.18
C ILE A 358 -10.56 -27.18 2.90
N LEU A 359 -11.19 -26.87 1.76
CA LEU A 359 -10.83 -27.44 0.46
C LEU A 359 -9.45 -26.98 -0.02
N MET A 360 -9.13 -25.70 0.15
CA MET A 360 -7.82 -25.15 -0.20
C MET A 360 -6.70 -25.72 0.67
N GLU A 361 -6.92 -25.90 1.97
CA GLU A 361 -5.95 -26.58 2.85
C GLU A 361 -5.84 -28.07 2.50
N ARG A 362 -6.95 -28.77 2.23
CA ARG A 362 -6.94 -30.18 1.79
C ARG A 362 -6.09 -30.37 0.52
N VAL A 363 -6.24 -29.50 -0.48
CA VAL A 363 -5.43 -29.52 -1.70
C VAL A 363 -3.97 -29.24 -1.38
N SER A 364 -3.68 -28.26 -0.52
CA SER A 364 -2.30 -27.92 -0.14
C SER A 364 -1.57 -29.05 0.61
N TYR A 365 -2.29 -29.87 1.38
CA TYR A 365 -1.72 -31.03 2.07
C TYR A 365 -1.67 -32.29 1.20
N SER A 366 -2.56 -32.44 0.20
CA SER A 366 -2.64 -33.58 -0.75
C SER A 366 -1.32 -33.89 -1.48
N PHE A 367 -0.44 -32.89 -1.60
CA PHE A 367 0.87 -33.01 -2.24
C PHE A 367 1.98 -33.56 -1.31
N ASN A 368 1.71 -33.81 -0.02
CA ASN A 368 2.73 -34.28 0.92
C ASN A 368 2.31 -35.58 1.66
N PRO A 369 2.95 -36.73 1.35
CA PRO A 369 2.53 -38.05 1.85
C PRO A 369 2.69 -38.24 3.37
N LYS A 370 3.43 -37.36 4.07
CA LYS A 370 3.59 -37.42 5.54
C LYS A 370 2.32 -37.04 6.32
N TYR A 371 1.38 -36.31 5.71
CA TYR A 371 0.19 -35.78 6.40
C TYR A 371 -1.08 -36.62 6.17
N LYS A 372 -0.91 -37.88 5.72
CA LYS A 372 -2.03 -38.77 5.33
C LYS A 372 -3.02 -39.06 6.46
N LEU A 373 -2.59 -39.02 7.72
CA LEU A 373 -3.45 -39.16 8.90
C LEU A 373 -4.42 -37.99 9.10
N TYR A 374 -4.10 -36.79 8.59
CA TYR A 374 -4.92 -35.59 8.79
C TYR A 374 -6.07 -35.47 7.77
N TYR A 375 -6.06 -36.21 6.66
CA TYR A 375 -7.14 -36.15 5.66
C TYR A 375 -8.50 -36.54 6.25
N GLY A 376 -8.56 -37.59 7.06
CA GLY A 376 -9.80 -38.04 7.69
C GLY A 376 -10.39 -37.03 8.70
N MET A 377 -9.57 -36.10 9.22
CA MET A 377 -10.06 -35.02 10.08
C MET A 377 -10.77 -33.92 9.28
N TRP A 378 -10.27 -33.63 8.07
CA TRP A 378 -10.89 -32.65 7.17
C TRP A 378 -12.18 -33.17 6.53
N ASP A 379 -12.25 -34.47 6.22
CA ASP A 379 -13.50 -35.10 5.75
C ASP A 379 -14.58 -35.06 6.84
N LYS A 380 -14.23 -35.36 8.10
CA LYS A 380 -15.16 -35.20 9.24
C LYS A 380 -15.57 -33.76 9.51
N ALA A 381 -14.66 -32.79 9.32
CA ALA A 381 -14.97 -31.38 9.46
C ALA A 381 -15.94 -30.89 8.36
N ALA A 382 -15.76 -31.36 7.13
CA ALA A 382 -16.64 -31.09 6.00
C ALA A 382 -18.03 -31.75 6.17
N GLU A 383 -18.09 -33.01 6.60
CA GLU A 383 -19.35 -33.68 6.96
C GLU A 383 -20.08 -32.96 8.09
N TYR A 384 -19.35 -32.54 9.13
CA TYR A 384 -19.93 -31.79 10.25
C TYR A 384 -20.50 -30.44 9.81
N LEU A 385 -19.76 -29.67 9.00
CA LEU A 385 -20.27 -28.42 8.42
C LEU A 385 -21.50 -28.63 7.52
N ASN A 386 -21.54 -29.74 6.79
CA ASN A 386 -22.70 -30.10 5.96
C ASN A 386 -23.92 -30.52 6.80
N SER A 387 -23.72 -31.13 7.97
CA SER A 387 -24.77 -31.53 8.92
C SER A 387 -25.41 -30.38 9.71
N ILE A 388 -24.83 -29.18 9.67
CA ILE A 388 -25.44 -27.99 10.26
C ILE A 388 -26.55 -27.50 9.31
N ASP A 389 -27.81 -27.79 9.66
CA ASP A 389 -29.00 -27.22 9.03
C ASP A 389 -29.15 -25.74 9.45
N LEU A 390 -29.48 -24.90 8.46
CA LEU A 390 -29.51 -23.44 8.52
C LEU A 390 -30.75 -22.88 9.21
#